data_AF-A0A0A2KU79-F1
#
_entry.id   AF-A0A0A2KU79-F1
#
_cell.length_a   1.000
_cell.length_b   1.000
_cell.length_c   1.000
_cell.angle_alpha   90.00
_cell.angle_beta   90.00
_cell.angle_gamma   90.00
#
_symmetry.space_group_name_H-M   'P 1'
#
loop_
_entity.id
_entity.type
_entity.pdbx_description
1 polymer ?
#
loop_
_entity_poly.entity_id
_entity_poly.type
_entity_poly.pdbx_seq_one_letter_code
_entity_poly.pdbx_strand_id
1 'polypeptide(L)'
;MSRSNPGHFEVWDTAGAVKNVAMGQAQFLDFRERHAIGTKDLGSCSVVVIASAHGAILAHIPPQPQATNNPTSGDANVQSMMNQVGTLYRDKQQFFPSAETVVICAVFRGQVALPSQLDIMQMSLIGLGLTTKIISYEVPGNSTTVGKGTVIVIKKRDYVKPKILVEDRHVNL
;
A
#
# COMPACT_ATOMS: atom_id res chain seq x y z
N MET A 1 -27.45 13.52 -13.85
CA MET A 1 -26.52 12.78 -12.98
C MET A 1 -25.21 12.60 -13.73
N SER A 2 -24.16 13.35 -13.37
CA SER A 2 -22.85 13.22 -14.00
C SER A 2 -22.23 11.89 -13.57
N ARG A 3 -21.97 10.98 -14.51
CA ARG A 3 -21.15 9.79 -14.23
C ARG A 3 -19.72 10.29 -14.02
N SER A 4 -19.25 10.32 -12.78
CA SER A 4 -17.84 10.54 -12.49
C SER A 4 -17.00 9.48 -13.22
N ASN A 5 -15.91 9.88 -13.87
CA ASN A 5 -14.99 8.94 -14.48
C ASN A 5 -14.50 7.93 -13.42
N PRO A 6 -14.48 6.63 -13.72
CA PRO A 6 -13.97 5.63 -12.77
C PRO A 6 -12.48 5.86 -12.52
N GLY A 7 -12.04 5.61 -11.29
CA GLY A 7 -10.62 5.69 -10.93
C GLY A 7 -9.83 4.51 -11.49
N HIS A 8 -8.50 4.60 -11.40
CA HIS A 8 -7.61 3.57 -11.94
C HIS A 8 -7.85 2.23 -11.25
N PHE A 9 -8.01 2.20 -9.92
CA PHE A 9 -8.28 0.95 -9.23
C PHE A 9 -9.56 0.28 -9.77
N GLU A 10 -10.66 1.03 -9.90
CA GLU A 10 -11.96 0.51 -10.35
C GLU A 10 -11.91 -0.02 -11.79
N VAL A 11 -11.20 0.66 -12.68
CA VAL A 11 -11.00 0.21 -14.07
C VAL A 11 -10.30 -1.15 -14.11
N TRP A 12 -9.26 -1.33 -13.30
CA TRP A 12 -8.51 -2.58 -13.26
C TRP A 12 -9.24 -3.70 -12.51
N ASP A 13 -10.00 -3.36 -11.46
CA ASP A 13 -10.85 -4.30 -10.70
C ASP A 13 -11.97 -4.86 -11.57
N THR A 14 -12.68 -3.99 -12.29
CA THR A 14 -13.76 -4.39 -13.21
C THR A 14 -13.26 -5.29 -14.34
N ALA A 15 -12.03 -5.09 -14.80
CA ALA A 15 -11.40 -5.92 -15.82
C ALA A 15 -10.82 -7.24 -15.28
N GLY A 16 -10.90 -7.50 -13.97
CA GLY A 16 -10.25 -8.66 -13.33
C GLY A 16 -8.72 -8.63 -13.39
N ALA A 17 -8.14 -7.45 -13.65
CA ALA A 17 -6.74 -7.25 -13.99
C ALA A 17 -5.88 -6.76 -12.81
N VAL A 18 -6.48 -6.52 -11.63
CA VAL A 18 -5.77 -6.20 -10.37
C VAL A 18 -5.89 -7.34 -9.38
N LYS A 19 -4.82 -7.64 -8.65
CA LYS A 19 -4.85 -8.48 -7.46
C LYS A 19 -5.26 -7.61 -6.29
N ASN A 20 -6.49 -7.78 -5.80
CA ASN A 20 -7.02 -7.01 -4.69
C ASN A 20 -6.48 -7.58 -3.36
N VAL A 21 -5.84 -6.72 -2.56
CA VAL A 21 -5.36 -7.03 -1.21
C VAL A 21 -6.37 -6.50 -0.22
N ALA A 22 -7.02 -7.39 0.51
CA ALA A 22 -8.00 -7.01 1.52
C ALA A 22 -7.34 -6.34 2.74
N MET A 23 -8.11 -5.55 3.48
CA MET A 23 -7.70 -5.00 4.76
C MET A 23 -7.22 -6.10 5.71
N GLY A 24 -6.07 -5.89 6.37
CA GLY A 24 -5.45 -6.88 7.25
C GLY A 24 -4.68 -7.98 6.53
N GLN A 25 -4.40 -7.83 5.22
CA GLN A 25 -3.61 -8.78 4.45
C GLN A 25 -2.35 -8.15 3.85
N ALA A 26 -1.32 -8.98 3.69
CA ALA A 26 -0.14 -8.71 2.88
C ALA A 26 -0.07 -9.77 1.76
N GLN A 27 0.11 -9.33 0.52
CA GLN A 27 0.19 -10.25 -0.62
C GLN A 27 1.32 -9.88 -1.58
N PHE A 28 1.89 -10.90 -2.20
CA PHE A 28 2.84 -10.78 -3.30
C PHE A 28 2.14 -10.98 -4.65
N LEU A 29 2.61 -10.27 -5.68
CA LEU A 29 2.28 -10.46 -7.07
C LEU A 29 3.55 -10.56 -7.93
N ASP A 30 3.61 -11.59 -8.77
CA ASP A 30 4.53 -11.68 -9.90
C ASP A 30 3.94 -10.95 -11.11
N PHE A 31 4.65 -9.97 -11.66
CA PHE A 31 4.15 -9.18 -12.79
C PHE A 31 4.06 -9.95 -14.11
N ARG A 32 4.57 -11.18 -14.17
CA ARG A 32 4.35 -12.12 -15.29
C ARG A 32 2.96 -12.74 -15.27
N GLU A 33 2.33 -12.84 -14.09
CA GLU A 33 1.01 -13.45 -13.92
C GLU A 33 -0.11 -12.42 -14.08
N ARG A 34 0.08 -11.22 -13.52
CA ARG A 34 -0.87 -10.11 -13.58
C ARG A 34 -0.14 -8.80 -13.50
N HIS A 35 -0.65 -7.76 -14.16
CA HIS A 35 0.05 -6.49 -14.27
C HIS A 35 -0.20 -5.51 -13.12
N ALA A 36 -1.14 -5.79 -12.20
CA ALA A 36 -1.45 -4.88 -11.10
C ALA A 36 -1.82 -5.58 -9.80
N ILE A 37 -1.41 -4.97 -8.68
CA ILE A 37 -1.84 -5.29 -7.30
C ILE A 37 -2.30 -4.00 -6.65
N GLY A 38 -3.35 -4.05 -5.83
CA GLY A 38 -3.89 -2.85 -5.23
C GLY A 38 -4.80 -3.13 -4.05
N THR A 39 -5.24 -2.06 -3.41
CA THR A 39 -6.24 -2.08 -2.35
C THR A 39 -7.12 -0.83 -2.42
N LYS A 40 -8.25 -0.88 -1.73
CA LYS A 40 -9.25 0.19 -1.63
C LYS A 40 -9.76 0.34 -0.21
N ASP A 41 -10.63 1.32 -0.01
CA ASP A 41 -11.31 1.59 1.27
C ASP A 41 -10.35 1.95 2.41
N LEU A 42 -9.27 2.68 2.10
CA LEU A 42 -8.20 2.93 3.07
C LEU A 42 -8.63 3.65 4.34
N GLY A 43 -9.63 4.54 4.33
CA GLY A 43 -10.10 5.17 5.58
C GLY A 43 -8.96 5.80 6.39
N SER A 44 -8.63 5.23 7.56
CA SER A 44 -7.48 5.61 8.42
C SER A 44 -6.34 4.59 8.42
N CYS A 45 -6.37 3.60 7.51
CA CYS A 45 -5.39 2.53 7.38
C CYS A 45 -4.10 3.03 6.74
N SER A 46 -3.05 2.22 6.88
CA SER A 46 -1.78 2.42 6.18
C SER A 46 -1.58 1.35 5.11
N VAL A 47 -0.75 1.65 4.12
CA VAL A 47 -0.31 0.70 3.10
C VAL A 47 1.21 0.66 3.07
N VAL A 48 1.75 -0.54 2.98
CA VAL A 48 3.17 -0.74 2.64
C VAL A 48 3.25 -1.35 1.25
N VAL A 49 4.08 -0.77 0.40
CA VAL A 49 4.41 -1.31 -0.91
C VAL A 49 5.91 -1.54 -1.00
N ILE A 50 6.31 -2.72 -1.47
CA ILE A 50 7.67 -3.01 -1.95
C ILE A 50 7.52 -3.48 -3.40
N ALA A 51 8.09 -2.77 -4.37
CA ALA A 51 7.89 -3.07 -5.78
C ALA A 51 9.18 -3.01 -6.59
N SER A 52 9.29 -3.84 -7.63
CA SER A 52 10.36 -3.83 -8.61
C SER A 52 9.80 -4.00 -10.02
N ALA A 53 10.67 -4.08 -11.03
CA ALA A 53 10.23 -4.44 -12.39
C ALA A 53 9.61 -5.84 -12.49
N HIS A 54 9.82 -6.73 -11.52
CA HIS A 54 9.47 -8.15 -11.58
C HIS A 54 8.27 -8.54 -10.70
N GLY A 55 8.07 -7.85 -9.57
CA GLY A 55 6.95 -8.14 -8.68
C GLY A 55 6.67 -7.03 -7.69
N ALA A 56 5.60 -7.20 -6.92
CA ALA A 56 5.23 -6.28 -5.86
C ALA A 56 4.65 -7.01 -4.65
N ILE A 57 4.98 -6.52 -3.46
CA ILE A 57 4.30 -6.81 -2.21
C ILE A 57 3.46 -5.58 -1.86
N LEU A 58 2.19 -5.80 -1.52
CA LEU A 58 1.32 -4.78 -0.98
C LEU A 58 0.66 -5.31 0.29
N ALA A 59 0.69 -4.50 1.35
CA ALA A 59 0.00 -4.78 2.61
C ALA A 59 -0.97 -3.66 2.95
N HIS A 60 -2.22 -4.01 3.23
CA HIS A 60 -3.23 -3.09 3.75
C HIS A 60 -3.31 -3.28 5.27
N ILE A 61 -2.79 -2.32 6.02
CA ILE A 61 -2.58 -2.39 7.46
C ILE A 61 -3.62 -1.50 8.17
N PRO A 62 -4.65 -2.08 8.80
CA PRO A 62 -5.57 -1.30 9.60
C PRO A 62 -4.87 -0.77 10.87
N PRO A 63 -5.29 0.38 11.43
CA PRO A 63 -4.67 0.94 12.62
C PRO A 63 -4.84 0.05 13.86
N GLN A 64 -5.88 -0.77 13.87
CA GLN A 64 -6.16 -1.82 14.84
C GLN A 64 -6.82 -3.02 14.14
N PRO A 65 -6.60 -4.27 14.62
CA PRO A 65 -7.16 -5.46 13.99
C PRO A 65 -8.66 -5.60 14.26
N GLN A 66 -9.10 -5.15 15.43
CA GLN A 66 -10.49 -5.08 15.89
C GLN A 66 -10.63 -3.94 16.90
N ALA A 67 -11.85 -3.46 17.14
CA ALA A 67 -12.12 -2.47 18.17
C ALA A 67 -11.75 -3.02 19.56
N THR A 68 -10.81 -2.37 20.23
CA THR A 68 -10.30 -2.83 21.54
C THR A 68 -9.90 -1.64 22.41
N ASN A 69 -9.97 -1.85 23.73
CA ASN A 69 -9.51 -0.88 24.73
C ASN A 69 -8.03 -1.05 25.07
N ASN A 70 -7.34 -2.05 24.52
CA ASN A 70 -5.91 -2.23 24.75
C ASN A 70 -5.12 -1.14 24.00
N PRO A 71 -4.42 -0.23 24.70
CA PRO A 71 -3.73 0.90 24.07
C PRO A 71 -2.57 0.47 23.16
N THR A 72 -1.99 -0.72 23.35
CA THR A 72 -0.85 -1.22 22.55
C THR A 72 -1.25 -2.11 21.37
N SER A 73 -2.55 -2.41 21.24
CA SER A 73 -3.08 -3.31 20.21
C SER A 73 -2.77 -2.86 18.78
N GLY A 74 -2.74 -1.54 18.53
CA GLY A 74 -2.44 -0.98 17.22
C GLY A 74 -1.00 -1.22 16.82
N ASP A 75 -0.05 -0.90 17.69
CA ASP A 75 1.38 -1.12 17.45
C ASP A 75 1.69 -2.62 17.28
N ALA A 76 1.13 -3.48 18.12
CA ALA A 76 1.28 -4.93 18.00
C ALA A 76 0.72 -5.48 16.68
N ASN A 77 -0.39 -4.91 16.19
CA ASN A 77 -0.94 -5.26 14.89
C ASN A 77 -0.03 -4.85 13.74
N VAL A 78 0.50 -3.63 13.77
CA VAL A 78 1.45 -3.16 12.74
C VAL A 78 2.71 -4.02 12.74
N GLN A 79 3.25 -4.38 13.91
CA GLN A 79 4.39 -5.30 14.02
C GLN A 79 4.07 -6.66 13.39
N SER A 80 2.90 -7.23 13.70
CA SER A 80 2.47 -8.51 13.14
C SER A 80 2.35 -8.46 11.60
N MET A 81 1.76 -7.39 11.07
CA MET A 81 1.66 -7.17 9.62
C MET A 81 3.03 -6.97 8.96
N MET A 82 3.93 -6.21 9.59
CA MET A 82 5.29 -6.01 9.08
C MET A 82 6.13 -7.29 9.13
N ASN A 83 5.88 -8.19 10.09
CA ASN A 83 6.49 -9.52 10.09
C ASN A 83 6.03 -10.36 8.89
N GLN A 84 4.75 -10.26 8.49
CA GLN A 84 4.25 -10.91 7.27
C GLN A 84 4.90 -10.32 6.02
N VAL A 85 5.00 -8.98 5.92
CA VAL A 85 5.70 -8.29 4.82
C VAL A 85 7.16 -8.73 4.73
N GLY A 86 7.88 -8.75 5.85
CA GLY A 86 9.27 -9.19 5.88
C GLY A 86 9.47 -10.65 5.49
N THR A 87 8.53 -11.52 5.88
CA THR A 87 8.54 -12.93 5.47
C THR A 87 8.34 -13.07 3.96
N LEU A 88 7.32 -12.40 3.41
CA LEU A 88 7.08 -12.37 1.96
C LEU A 88 8.28 -11.83 1.18
N TYR A 89 8.90 -10.75 1.67
CA TYR A 89 10.07 -10.16 1.02
C TYR A 89 11.26 -11.11 0.97
N ARG A 90 11.58 -11.77 2.10
CA ARG A 90 12.65 -12.78 2.15
C ARG A 90 12.38 -13.97 1.25
N ASP A 91 11.15 -14.50 1.27
CA ASP A 91 10.75 -15.66 0.45
C ASP A 91 10.75 -15.37 -1.06
N LYS A 92 10.66 -14.08 -1.42
CA LYS A 92 10.57 -13.60 -2.81
C LYS A 92 11.73 -12.69 -3.18
N GLN A 93 12.85 -12.74 -2.47
CA GLN A 93 13.95 -11.79 -2.62
C GLN A 93 14.48 -11.70 -4.07
N GLN A 94 14.45 -12.81 -4.82
CA GLN A 94 14.83 -12.85 -6.24
C GLN A 94 13.99 -11.93 -7.14
N PHE A 95 12.79 -11.54 -6.72
CA PHE A 95 11.96 -10.59 -7.45
C PHE A 95 12.37 -9.13 -7.20
N PHE A 96 13.25 -8.85 -6.24
CA PHE A 96 13.54 -7.49 -5.77
C PHE A 96 15.02 -7.10 -5.89
N PRO A 97 15.67 -7.25 -7.07
CA PRO A 97 17.06 -6.81 -7.26
C PRO A 97 17.23 -5.29 -7.14
N SER A 98 16.16 -4.53 -7.44
CA SER A 98 16.06 -3.09 -7.24
C SER A 98 14.63 -2.76 -6.81
N ALA A 99 14.42 -2.63 -5.50
CA ALA A 99 13.10 -2.36 -4.93
C ALA A 99 12.89 -0.87 -4.64
N GLU A 100 11.72 -0.36 -5.01
CA GLU A 100 11.18 0.89 -4.51
C GLU A 100 10.20 0.55 -3.38
N THR A 101 10.35 1.20 -2.24
CA THR A 101 9.52 0.96 -1.05
C THR A 101 8.81 2.22 -0.63
N VAL A 102 7.51 2.10 -0.37
CA VAL A 102 6.64 3.21 0.01
C VAL A 102 5.78 2.82 1.19
N VAL A 103 5.72 3.71 2.18
CA VAL A 103 4.69 3.69 3.22
C VAL A 103 3.69 4.78 2.89
N ILE A 104 2.41 4.41 2.78
CA ILE A 104 1.30 5.32 2.55
C ILE A 104 0.48 5.38 3.84
N CYS A 105 0.29 6.56 4.43
CA CYS A 105 -0.43 6.71 5.69
C CYS A 105 -1.41 7.88 5.69
N ALA A 106 -2.46 7.77 6.49
CA ALA A 106 -3.41 8.83 6.72
C ALA A 106 -2.77 10.01 7.49
N VAL A 107 -3.05 11.24 7.04
CA VAL A 107 -2.86 12.46 7.83
C VAL A 107 -4.22 13.03 8.21
N PHE A 108 -4.35 13.47 9.47
CA PHE A 108 -5.53 14.15 9.99
C PHE A 108 -5.13 15.56 10.41
N ARG A 109 -5.73 16.58 9.80
CA ARG A 109 -5.43 18.00 10.06
C ARG A 109 -3.93 18.33 9.91
N GLY A 110 -3.29 17.79 8.87
CA GLY A 110 -1.88 18.03 8.58
C GLY A 110 -0.88 17.29 9.47
N GLN A 111 -1.33 16.42 10.36
CA GLN A 111 -0.45 15.57 11.19
C GLN A 111 -0.61 14.10 10.82
N VAL A 112 0.48 13.35 10.85
CA VAL A 112 0.44 11.87 10.75
C VAL A 112 -0.47 11.36 11.86
N ALA A 113 -1.52 10.63 11.49
CA ALA A 113 -2.54 10.23 12.45
C ALA A 113 -1.98 9.28 13.52
N LEU A 114 -0.98 8.46 13.17
CA LEU A 114 -0.41 7.40 14.02
C LEU A 114 1.13 7.35 13.86
N PRO A 115 1.87 8.26 14.51
CA PRO A 115 3.32 8.36 14.33
C PRO A 115 4.09 7.13 14.81
N SER A 116 3.71 6.51 15.94
CA SER A 116 4.36 5.27 16.43
C SER A 116 4.26 4.12 15.42
N GLN A 117 3.11 4.01 14.76
CA GLN A 117 2.87 2.98 13.74
C GLN A 117 3.71 3.23 12.49
N LEU A 118 3.87 4.50 12.10
CA LEU A 118 4.76 4.89 11.01
C LEU A 118 6.21 4.49 11.32
N ASP A 119 6.69 4.78 12.54
CA ASP A 119 8.04 4.40 12.97
C ASP A 119 8.25 2.89 12.91
N ILE A 120 7.28 2.09 13.37
CA ILE A 120 7.34 0.62 13.29
C ILE A 120 7.47 0.16 11.83
N MET A 121 6.68 0.72 10.91
CA MET A 121 6.75 0.37 9.49
C MET A 121 8.11 0.73 8.90
N GLN A 122 8.62 1.93 9.15
CA GLN A 122 9.92 2.37 8.63
C GLN A 122 11.07 1.53 9.18
N MET A 123 11.12 1.32 10.50
CA MET A 123 12.17 0.53 11.14
C MET A 123 12.17 -0.91 10.66
N SER A 124 11.00 -1.50 10.43
CA SER A 124 10.89 -2.84 9.86
C SER A 124 11.47 -2.93 8.46
N LEU A 125 11.23 -1.93 7.60
CA LEU A 125 11.75 -1.88 6.23
C LEU A 125 13.26 -1.61 6.21
N ILE A 126 13.75 -0.71 7.06
CA ILE A 126 15.20 -0.47 7.26
C ILE A 126 15.90 -1.76 7.71
N GLY A 127 15.29 -2.54 8.60
CA GLY A 127 15.81 -3.85 9.03
C GLY A 127 15.92 -4.89 7.91
N LEU A 128 15.19 -4.70 6.80
CA LEU A 128 15.31 -5.51 5.58
C LEU A 128 16.34 -4.94 4.58
N GLY A 129 17.03 -3.86 4.92
CA GLY A 129 17.96 -3.15 4.04
C GLY A 129 17.27 -2.27 2.98
N LEU A 130 16.00 -1.92 3.19
CA LEU A 130 15.21 -1.13 2.23
C LEU A 130 15.15 0.34 2.66
N THR A 131 15.34 1.24 1.70
CA THR A 131 15.03 2.66 1.86
C THR A 131 13.55 2.89 1.58
N THR A 132 12.90 3.78 2.34
CA THR A 132 11.45 3.96 2.29
C THR A 132 11.09 5.43 2.07
N LYS A 133 10.16 5.69 1.15
CA LYS A 133 9.49 6.99 1.02
C LYS A 133 8.15 6.97 1.75
N ILE A 134 7.80 8.08 2.39
CA ILE A 134 6.52 8.25 3.07
C ILE A 134 5.62 9.12 2.20
N ILE A 135 4.41 8.65 1.93
CA ILE A 135 3.37 9.36 1.20
C ILE A 135 2.15 9.47 2.11
N SER A 136 1.54 10.64 2.14
CA SER A 136 0.35 10.88 2.94
C SER A 136 -0.89 11.10 2.08
N TYR A 137 -2.04 10.76 2.65
CA TYR A 137 -3.35 11.14 2.12
C TYR A 137 -4.24 11.69 3.26
N GLU A 138 -5.11 12.64 2.93
CA GLU A 138 -5.90 13.36 3.93
C GLU A 138 -7.11 12.54 4.40
N VAL A 139 -7.40 12.62 5.70
CA VAL A 139 -8.57 12.02 6.34
C VAL A 139 -9.26 13.05 7.23
N PRO A 140 -10.59 13.27 7.11
CA PRO A 140 -11.42 12.80 6.00
C PRO A 140 -11.00 13.49 4.70
N GLY A 141 -10.70 12.70 3.65
CA GLY A 141 -10.34 13.25 2.34
C GLY A 141 -11.55 13.85 1.60
N ASN A 142 -11.29 14.61 0.55
CA ASN A 142 -12.35 15.16 -0.31
C ASN A 142 -13.12 14.03 -1.01
N SER A 143 -14.45 13.96 -0.82
CA SER A 143 -15.31 12.94 -1.42
C SER A 143 -15.39 13.00 -2.94
N THR A 144 -14.96 14.08 -3.57
CA THR A 144 -14.90 14.22 -5.04
C THR A 144 -13.58 13.76 -5.64
N THR A 145 -12.61 13.35 -4.82
CA THR A 145 -11.33 12.81 -5.30
C THR A 145 -11.56 11.47 -5.99
N VAL A 146 -11.18 11.38 -7.27
CA VAL A 146 -11.21 10.12 -8.03
C VAL A 146 -10.19 9.15 -7.42
N GLY A 147 -10.57 7.88 -7.27
CA GLY A 147 -9.73 6.86 -6.65
C GLY A 147 -9.49 7.07 -5.15
N LYS A 148 -10.26 7.92 -4.47
CA LYS A 148 -10.11 8.18 -3.02
C LYS A 148 -9.98 6.88 -2.23
N GLY A 149 -9.01 6.83 -1.32
CA GLY A 149 -8.76 5.67 -0.49
C GLY A 149 -8.32 4.42 -1.25
N THR A 150 -7.71 4.57 -2.44
CA THR A 150 -7.12 3.47 -3.19
C THR A 150 -5.61 3.62 -3.34
N VAL A 151 -4.93 2.48 -3.38
CA VAL A 151 -3.52 2.38 -3.80
C VAL A 151 -3.42 1.26 -4.82
N ILE A 152 -2.77 1.52 -5.95
CA ILE A 152 -2.52 0.50 -6.97
C ILE A 152 -1.10 0.61 -7.49
N VAL A 153 -0.47 -0.54 -7.66
CA VAL A 153 0.84 -0.71 -8.29
C VAL A 153 0.63 -1.37 -9.63
N ILE A 154 1.11 -0.74 -10.70
CA ILE A 154 0.90 -1.17 -12.08
C ILE A 154 2.25 -1.36 -12.77
N LYS A 155 2.48 -2.54 -13.33
CA LYS A 155 3.61 -2.84 -14.20
C LYS A 155 3.12 -3.40 -15.53
N LYS A 156 3.07 -2.53 -16.55
CA LYS A 156 2.88 -2.95 -17.94
C LYS A 156 4.22 -3.38 -18.57
N ARG A 157 4.15 -4.09 -19.69
CA ARG A 157 5.33 -4.61 -20.41
C ARG A 157 6.28 -3.51 -20.87
N ASP A 158 5.74 -2.37 -21.30
CA ASP A 158 6.45 -1.19 -21.78
C ASP A 158 7.01 -0.30 -20.66
N TYR A 159 6.67 -0.57 -19.40
CA TYR A 159 7.16 0.23 -18.27
C TYR A 159 8.53 -0.27 -17.83
N VAL A 160 9.50 0.63 -17.67
CA VAL A 160 10.81 0.29 -17.09
C VAL A 160 10.67 -0.07 -15.61
N LYS A 161 9.85 0.70 -14.87
CA LYS A 161 9.56 0.50 -13.44
C LYS A 161 8.05 0.49 -13.17
N PRO A 162 7.57 -0.15 -12.10
CA PRO A 162 6.15 -0.09 -11.75
C PRO A 162 5.74 1.35 -11.45
N LYS A 163 4.48 1.70 -11.76
CA LYS A 163 3.86 2.95 -11.33
C LYS A 163 3.08 2.69 -10.05
N ILE A 164 3.31 3.50 -9.03
CA ILE A 164 2.50 3.49 -7.81
C ILE A 164 1.56 4.68 -7.86
N LEU A 165 0.26 4.41 -7.75
CA LEU A 165 -0.77 5.43 -7.70
C LEU A 165 -1.43 5.39 -6.32
N VAL A 166 -1.56 6.56 -5.70
CA VAL A 166 -2.26 6.79 -4.44
C VAL A 166 -3.36 7.80 -4.72
N GLU A 167 -4.62 7.39 -4.55
CA GLU A 167 -5.78 8.20 -4.94
C GLU A 167 -5.67 8.74 -6.37
N ASP A 168 -5.40 7.85 -7.32
CA ASP A 168 -5.16 8.12 -8.75
C ASP A 168 -4.00 9.08 -9.07
N ARG A 169 -3.23 9.52 -8.08
CA ARG A 169 -2.04 10.36 -8.26
C ARG A 169 -0.79 9.49 -8.30
N HIS A 170 0.02 9.67 -9.35
CA HIS A 170 1.31 8.99 -9.45
C HIS A 170 2.27 9.49 -8.39
N VAL A 171 2.91 8.56 -7.67
CA VAL A 171 3.96 8.86 -6.71
C VAL A 171 5.31 8.80 -7.43
N ASN A 172 6.06 9.90 -7.39
CA ASN A 172 7.41 9.94 -7.95
C ASN A 172 8.43 9.37 -6.95
N LEU A 173 8.86 8.15 -7.23
CA LEU A 173 9.91 7.43 -6.51
C LEU A 173 11.28 7.62 -7.16
#